data_AF-A8FWH1-F1
#
_entry.id   AF-A8FWH1-F1
#
_cell.length_a   1.000
_cell.length_b   1.000
_cell.length_c   1.000
_cell.angle_alpha   90.00
_cell.angle_beta   90.00
_cell.angle_gamma   90.00
#
_symmetry.space_group_name_H-M   'P 1'
#
loop_
_entity.id
_entity.type
_entity.pdbx_description
1 polymer ?
#
loop_
_entity_poly.entity_id
_entity_poly.type
_entity_poly.pdbx_seq_one_letter_code
_entity_poly.pdbx_strand_id
1 'polypeptide(L)' 'MGVDGTKADKNQDTKIVREYGTHINALGINAVKIEHIGSTAVIGLTAKPVVDILIEVSNLKEFNTANEKLVLQWFGN' A
#
# COMPACT_ATOMS: atom_id res chain seq x y z
N MET A 1 3.99 -19.06 -20.77
CA MET A 1 4.60 -18.88 -19.44
C MET A 1 3.53 -18.37 -18.51
N GLY A 2 2.98 -19.22 -17.64
CA GLY A 2 1.97 -18.79 -16.67
C GLY A 2 2.64 -17.95 -15.60
N VAL A 3 2.12 -16.76 -15.33
CA VAL A 3 2.48 -16.04 -14.11
C VAL A 3 2.05 -16.91 -12.93
N ASP A 4 2.96 -17.16 -12.00
CA ASP A 4 2.67 -17.80 -10.70
C ASP A 4 1.82 -16.86 -9.84
N GLY A 5 0.59 -16.65 -10.28
CA GLY A 5 -0.33 -15.67 -9.74
C GLY A 5 -1.53 -16.35 -9.09
N THR A 6 -1.91 -15.84 -7.93
CA THR A 6 -3.18 -16.16 -7.30
C THR A 6 -4.26 -15.22 -7.82
N LYS A 7 -5.53 -15.61 -7.68
CA LYS A 7 -6.63 -14.69 -7.96
C LYS A 7 -6.68 -13.63 -6.87
N ALA A 8 -6.79 -12.37 -7.27
CA ALA A 8 -7.00 -11.26 -6.35
C ALA A 8 -8.19 -11.51 -5.42
N ASP A 9 -7.96 -11.39 -4.10
CA ASP A 9 -8.95 -11.59 -3.05
C ASP A 9 -9.28 -10.25 -2.39
N LYS A 10 -10.51 -9.79 -2.63
CA LYS A 10 -11.03 -8.53 -2.09
C LYS A 10 -10.84 -8.41 -0.58
N ASN A 11 -11.04 -9.49 0.19
CA ASN A 11 -11.03 -9.44 1.65
C ASN A 11 -9.60 -9.32 2.20
N GLN A 12 -8.69 -10.12 1.65
CA GLN A 12 -7.28 -10.08 2.03
C GLN A 12 -6.66 -8.72 1.65
N ASP A 13 -6.90 -8.28 0.42
CA ASP A 13 -6.27 -7.07 -0.10
C ASP A 13 -6.83 -5.81 0.59
N THR A 14 -8.14 -5.75 0.86
CA THR A 14 -8.74 -4.63 1.62
C THR A 14 -8.18 -4.56 3.04
N LYS A 15 -7.93 -5.70 3.69
CA LYS A 15 -7.34 -5.73 5.04
C LYS A 15 -5.92 -5.15 5.02
N ILE A 16 -5.11 -5.58 4.05
CA ILE A 16 -3.75 -5.07 3.83
C ILE A 16 -3.80 -3.55 3.63
N VAL A 17 -4.59 -3.05 2.68
CA VAL A 17 -4.65 -1.61 2.40
C VAL A 17 -5.08 -0.79 3.62
N ARG A 18 -6.05 -1.28 4.42
CA ARG A 18 -6.48 -0.61 5.66
C ARG A 18 -5.39 -0.60 6.73
N GLU A 19 -4.69 -1.70 6.91
CA GLU A 19 -3.60 -1.82 7.88
C GLU A 19 -2.46 -0.88 7.51
N TYR A 20 -2.03 -0.86 6.25
CA TYR A 20 -1.01 0.08 5.77
C TYR A 20 -1.46 1.53 5.88
N GLY A 21 -2.72 1.85 5.55
CA GLY A 21 -3.26 3.20 5.71
C GLY A 21 -3.24 3.69 7.16
N THR A 22 -3.43 2.79 8.12
CA THR A 22 -3.34 3.12 9.55
C THR A 22 -1.89 3.45 9.95
N HIS A 23 -0.92 2.67 9.48
CA HIS A 23 0.51 2.92 9.74
C HIS A 23 0.98 4.24 9.15
N ILE A 24 0.57 4.57 7.92
CA ILE A 24 0.90 5.84 7.26
C ILE A 24 0.43 7.02 8.11
N ASN A 25 -0.83 7.00 8.56
CA ASN A 25 -1.38 8.05 9.41
C ASN A 25 -0.66 8.14 10.76
N ALA A 26 -0.32 7.01 11.38
CA ALA A 26 0.40 6.97 12.66
C ALA A 26 1.82 7.57 12.59
N LEU A 27 2.42 7.62 11.40
CA LEU A 27 3.74 8.20 11.16
C LEU A 27 3.69 9.72 10.89
N GLY A 28 2.51 10.33 11.02
CA GLY A 28 2.32 11.76 10.79
C GLY A 28 2.31 12.14 9.32
N ILE A 29 2.15 11.17 8.42
CA ILE A 29 1.91 11.44 7.01
C ILE A 29 0.45 11.83 6.85
N ASN A 30 0.20 13.08 6.46
CA ASN A 30 -1.15 13.56 6.20
C ASN A 30 -1.61 13.10 4.81
N ALA A 31 -1.93 11.81 4.69
CA ALA A 31 -2.49 11.25 3.47
C ALA A 31 -3.87 11.86 3.22
N VAL A 32 -4.01 12.51 2.06
CA VAL A 32 -5.29 13.04 1.57
C VAL A 32 -6.19 11.88 1.14
N LYS A 33 -5.60 10.84 0.54
CA LYS A 33 -6.30 9.65 0.06
C LYS A 33 -5.38 8.45 0.02
N ILE A 34 -5.96 7.27 0.21
CA ILE A 34 -5.27 5.98 0.10
C ILE A 34 -6.14 5.06 -0.77
N GLU A 35 -5.57 4.53 -1.84
CA GLU A 35 -6.28 3.68 -2.81
C GLU A 35 -5.53 2.40 -3.10
N HIS A 36 -6.28 1.31 -3.28
CA HIS A 36 -5.76 0.05 -3.81
C HIS A 36 -5.68 0.16 -5.33
N ILE A 37 -4.49 0.03 -5.89
CA ILE A 37 -4.26 0.06 -7.34
C ILE A 37 -3.58 -1.24 -7.81
N GLY A 38 -3.27 -1.31 -9.10
CA GLY A 38 -2.55 -2.45 -9.67
C GLY A 38 -3.44 -3.67 -9.92
N SER A 39 -2.81 -4.79 -10.26
CA SER A 39 -3.51 -5.99 -10.73
C SER A 39 -4.32 -6.70 -9.64
N THR A 40 -3.89 -6.61 -8.38
CA THR A 40 -4.63 -7.14 -7.23
C THR A 40 -5.86 -6.31 -6.88
N ALA A 41 -5.98 -5.06 -7.34
CA ALA A 41 -7.21 -4.26 -7.17
C ALA A 41 -8.37 -4.76 -8.05
N VAL A 42 -8.09 -5.58 -9.05
CA VAL A 42 -9.09 -6.16 -9.95
C VAL A 42 -9.51 -7.54 -9.44
N ILE A 43 -10.63 -7.59 -8.73
CA ILE A 43 -11.15 -8.82 -8.10
C ILE A 43 -11.23 -9.97 -9.12
N GLY A 44 -10.65 -11.12 -8.76
CA GLY A 44 -10.68 -12.33 -9.58
C GLY A 44 -9.68 -12.37 -10.74
N LEU A 45 -8.94 -11.28 -10.98
CA LEU A 45 -7.81 -11.25 -11.91
C LEU A 45 -6.67 -12.10 -11.32
N THR A 46 -6.07 -12.95 -12.16
CA THR A 46 -4.85 -13.67 -11.79
C THR A 46 -3.68 -12.69 -11.81
N ALA A 47 -3.08 -12.48 -10.65
CA ALA A 47 -2.03 -11.50 -10.42
C ALA A 47 -0.94 -12.08 -9.53
N LYS A 48 0.26 -11.53 -9.58
CA LYS A 48 1.27 -11.82 -8.55
C LYS A 48 0.73 -11.38 -7.18
N PRO A 49 1.09 -12.05 -6.08
CA PRO A 49 0.61 -11.69 -4.73
C PRO A 49 1.34 -10.45 -4.19
N VAL A 50 1.22 -9.33 -4.92
CA VAL A 50 1.81 -8.02 -4.59
C VAL A 50 0.67 -7.00 -4.60
N VAL A 51 0.50 -6.28 -3.48
CA VAL A 51 -0.53 -5.25 -3.33
C VAL A 51 0.08 -3.89 -3.58
N ASP A 52 -0.41 -3.17 -4.58
CA ASP A 52 0.03 -1.81 -4.90
C ASP A 52 -0.90 -0.79 -4.22
N ILE A 53 -0.32 0.14 -3.46
CA ILE A 53 -1.08 1.18 -2.73
C ILE A 53 -0.67 2.55 -3.25
N LEU A 54 -1.66 3.35 -3.66
CA LEU A 54 -1.47 4.76 -3.99
C LEU A 54 -1.78 5.63 -2.78
N ILE A 55 -0.88 6.55 -2.47
CA ILE A 55 -1.04 7.52 -1.39
C ILE A 55 -1.03 8.92 -2.02
N GLU A 56 -2.14 9.62 -1.91
CA GLU A 56 -2.23 11.04 -2.26
C GLU A 56 -1.85 11.88 -1.04
N VAL A 57 -1.00 12.88 -1.23
CA VAL A 57 -0.52 13.78 -0.17
C VAL A 57 -0.65 15.23 -0.63
N SER A 58 -0.91 16.13 0.32
CA SER A 58 -1.00 17.56 0.03
C SER A 58 0.36 18.20 -0.24
N ASN A 59 1.45 17.58 0.25
CA ASN A 59 2.82 18.08 0.11
C ASN A 59 3.84 16.93 0.04
N LEU A 60 4.49 16.79 -1.11
CA LEU A 60 5.52 15.76 -1.32
C LEU A 60 6.78 15.96 -0.46
N LYS A 61 7.13 17.20 -0.12
CA LYS A 61 8.33 17.49 0.69
C LYS A 61 8.14 17.03 2.13
N GLU A 62 6.99 17.33 2.72
CA GLU A 62 6.62 16.86 4.06
C GLU A 62 6.53 15.33 4.10
N PHE A 63 5.93 14.73 3.06
CA PHE A 63 5.89 13.28 2.90
C PHE A 63 7.29 12.67 2.89
N ASN A 64 8.22 13.20 2.10
CA ASN A 64 9.59 12.67 2.03
C ASN A 64 10.30 12.71 3.39
N THR A 65 10.17 13.80 4.14
CA THR A 65 10.76 13.91 5.49
C THR A 65 10.15 12.90 6.47
N ALA A 66 8.84 12.65 6.41
CA ALA A 66 8.20 11.62 7.23
C ALA A 66 8.57 10.20 6.77
N ASN A 67 8.77 9.98 5.47
CA ASN A 67 9.08 8.69 4.87
C ASN A 67 10.46 8.14 5.27
N GLU A 68 11.41 8.99 5.64
CA GLU A 68 12.68 8.53 6.23
C GLU A 68 12.45 7.66 7.48
N LYS A 69 11.36 7.89 8.23
CA LYS A 69 10.95 7.07 9.38
C LYS A 69 10.27 5.76 8.96
N LEU A 70 9.52 5.75 7.86
CA LEU A 70 8.87 4.55 7.30
C LEU A 70 9.91 3.49 6.94
N VAL A 71 10.96 3.88 6.23
CA VAL A 71 12.04 2.98 5.82
C VAL A 71 12.73 2.35 7.04
N LEU A 72 13.05 3.15 8.07
CA LEU A 72 13.72 2.64 9.26
C LEU A 72 12.87 1.68 10.09
N GLN A 73 11.55 1.90 10.17
CA GLN A 73 10.67 1.03 10.95
C GLN A 73 10.38 -0.31 10.24
N TRP A 74 10.46 -0.35 8.91
CA TRP A 74 10.21 -1.56 8.11
C TRP A 74 11.44 -2.43 7.86
N PHE A 75 12.63 -1.83 7.72
CA PHE A 75 13.88 -2.58 7.53
C PHE A 75 14.68 -2.78 8.81
N GLY A 76 14.21 -2.24 9.95
CA GLY A 76 14.89 -2.29 11.25
C GLY A 76 14.54 -3.51 12.12
N ASN A 77 13.81 -4.50 11.59
CA ASN A 77 13.51 -5.78 12.25
C ASN A 77 14.23 -6.93 11.54
#